data_AF-A0A3M5L287-F1
#
_entry.id   AF-A0A3M5L287-F1
#
_cell.length_a   1.000
_cell.length_b   1.000
_cell.length_c   1.000
_cell.angle_alpha   90.00
_cell.angle_beta   90.00
_cell.angle_gamma   90.00
#
_symmetry.space_group_name_H-M   'P 1'
#
loop_
_entity.id
_entity.type
_entity.pdbx_description
1 polymer ?
#
loop_
_entity_poly.entity_id
_entity_poly.type
_entity_poly.pdbx_seq_one_letter_code
_entity_poly.pdbx_strand_id
1 'polypeptide(L)'
;MMGSQDRADITQHCSILDTLMMARERHPGQRNSLDALCKRYGVDNSGRELHGALLDSEILADVYLAMTGGQTSLSLAGNASDGNGSGEGSGNRGSEIRRLPADRKPCRIIRASESELAEHEVRMSTIAKACGAPPLWVQMLEAGAQASS
;
A
#
# COMPACT_ATOMS: atom_id res chain seq x y z
N MET A 1 24.63 -13.42 49.65
CA MET A 1 23.54 -12.75 48.91
C MET A 1 23.57 -13.24 47.47
N MET A 2 22.89 -14.35 47.19
CA MET A 2 22.61 -14.81 45.83
C MET A 2 21.37 -14.08 45.32
N GLY A 3 21.41 -13.53 44.11
CA GLY A 3 20.19 -13.03 43.47
C GLY A 3 20.45 -12.04 42.34
N SER A 4 20.83 -12.55 41.16
CA SER A 4 20.47 -12.08 39.80
C SER A 4 21.60 -12.31 38.81
N GLN A 5 21.90 -13.57 38.52
CA GLN A 5 22.60 -13.95 37.29
C GLN A 5 21.83 -15.10 36.67
N ASP A 6 21.06 -14.77 35.62
CA ASP A 6 20.52 -15.63 34.55
C ASP A 6 19.20 -15.06 34.02
N ARG A 7 19.23 -13.81 33.54
CA ARG A 7 18.28 -13.39 32.51
C ARG A 7 19.01 -13.55 31.19
N ALA A 8 18.66 -14.57 30.42
CA ALA A 8 19.18 -14.74 29.07
C ALA A 8 18.99 -13.45 28.27
N ASP A 9 19.95 -13.12 27.42
CA ASP A 9 19.86 -11.94 26.56
C ASP A 9 18.63 -12.11 25.64
N ILE A 10 17.73 -11.13 25.67
CA ILE A 10 16.47 -11.19 24.91
C ILE A 10 16.74 -11.29 23.40
N THR A 11 17.89 -10.81 22.93
CA THR A 11 18.34 -10.94 21.54
C THR A 11 18.55 -12.39 21.10
N GLN A 12 18.72 -13.32 22.04
CA GLN A 12 18.85 -14.75 21.76
C GLN A 12 17.49 -15.41 21.46
N HIS A 13 16.38 -14.73 21.80
CA HIS A 13 15.03 -15.28 21.67
C HIS A 13 14.17 -14.51 20.65
N CYS A 14 14.44 -13.23 20.42
CA CYS A 14 13.73 -12.45 19.41
C CYS A 14 14.60 -11.35 18.78
N SER A 15 14.22 -10.96 17.57
CA SER A 15 14.79 -9.78 16.90
C SER A 15 14.21 -8.50 17.51
N ILE A 16 15.09 -7.54 17.81
CA ILE A 16 14.71 -6.21 18.30
C ILE A 16 14.80 -5.21 17.15
N LEU A 17 13.74 -4.43 16.94
CA LEU A 17 13.69 -3.39 15.93
C LEU A 17 13.62 -2.01 16.59
N ASP A 18 14.57 -1.14 16.26
CA ASP A 18 14.54 0.26 16.70
C ASP A 18 13.67 1.09 15.74
N THR A 19 12.43 1.34 16.15
CA THR A 19 11.46 2.14 15.38
C THR A 19 11.84 3.61 15.29
N LEU A 20 12.68 4.14 16.19
CA LEU A 20 13.18 5.52 16.14
C LEU A 20 14.21 5.68 15.03
N MET A 21 15.09 4.69 14.84
CA MET A 21 16.00 4.68 13.69
C MET A 21 15.23 4.70 12.37
N MET A 22 14.21 3.84 12.25
CA MET A 22 13.33 3.84 11.08
C MET A 22 12.65 5.19 10.83
N ALA A 23 12.19 5.86 11.89
CA ALA A 23 11.59 7.18 11.79
C ALA A 23 12.59 8.23 11.30
N ARG A 24 13.84 8.20 11.79
CA ARG A 24 14.92 9.11 11.37
C ARG A 24 15.32 8.93 9.92
N GLU A 25 15.37 7.70 9.43
CA GLU A 25 15.66 7.40 8.03
C GLU A 25 14.55 7.92 7.10
N ARG A 26 13.28 7.78 7.53
CA ARG A 26 12.12 8.25 6.74
C ARG A 26 11.93 9.77 6.79
N HIS A 27 12.19 10.40 7.93
CA HIS A 27 12.01 11.84 8.15
C HIS A 27 13.32 12.48 8.65
N PRO A 28 14.34 12.59 7.78
CA PRO A 28 15.63 13.15 8.15
C PRO A 28 15.48 14.64 8.50
N GLY A 29 16.19 15.08 9.55
CA GLY A 29 16.19 16.47 10.01
C GLY A 29 14.92 16.93 10.72
N GLN A 30 13.96 16.04 10.98
CA GLN A 30 12.68 16.37 11.61
C GLN A 30 12.57 15.76 13.02
N ARG A 31 11.58 16.22 13.79
CA ARG A 31 11.26 15.66 15.11
C ARG A 31 10.65 14.27 14.93
N ASN A 32 11.31 13.25 15.47
CA ASN A 32 10.89 11.84 15.43
C ASN A 32 10.45 11.31 16.80
N SER A 33 9.92 12.19 17.66
CA SER A 33 9.26 11.77 18.91
C SER A 33 7.89 11.17 18.61
N LEU A 34 7.38 10.29 19.49
CA LEU A 34 6.07 9.63 19.31
C LEU A 34 4.96 10.66 18.99
N ASP A 35 4.86 11.74 19.75
CA ASP A 35 3.86 12.80 19.51
C ASP A 35 4.00 13.48 18.13
N ALA A 36 5.23 13.59 17.61
CA ALA A 36 5.47 14.20 16.31
C ALA A 36 5.07 13.23 15.18
N LEU A 37 5.27 11.93 15.39
CA LEU A 37 4.85 10.90 14.47
C LEU A 37 3.32 10.74 14.47
N CYS A 38 2.66 10.79 15.64
CA CYS A 38 1.19 10.75 15.73
C CYS A 38 0.54 11.87 14.91
N LYS A 39 1.01 13.11 15.08
CA LYS A 39 0.53 14.26 14.30
C LYS A 39 0.77 14.13 12.81
N ARG A 40 1.88 13.52 12.40
CA ARG A 40 2.23 13.34 10.99
C ARG A 40 1.36 12.29 10.30
N TYR A 41 1.13 11.18 11.00
CA TYR A 41 0.42 10.02 10.47
C TYR A 41 -1.10 10.07 10.76
N GLY A 42 -1.58 11.10 11.46
CA GLY A 42 -2.99 11.22 11.82
C GLY A 42 -3.44 10.18 12.84
N VAL A 43 -2.51 9.66 13.65
CA VAL A 43 -2.82 8.72 14.74
C VAL A 43 -3.28 9.52 15.95
N ASP A 44 -4.41 9.13 16.53
CA ASP A 44 -4.96 9.78 17.71
C ASP A 44 -4.09 9.48 18.94
N ASN A 45 -3.68 10.52 19.65
CA ASN A 45 -2.96 10.45 20.92
C ASN A 45 -3.67 11.23 22.04
N SER A 46 -4.96 11.55 21.87
CA SER A 46 -5.75 12.35 22.82
C SER A 46 -5.85 11.71 24.22
N GLY A 47 -5.87 10.38 24.30
CA GLY A 47 -5.87 9.63 25.58
C GLY A 47 -4.53 9.64 26.33
N ARG A 48 -3.50 10.29 25.81
CA ARG A 48 -2.12 10.27 26.33
C ARG A 48 -1.85 11.37 27.36
N GLU A 49 -2.68 11.49 28.39
CA GLU A 49 -2.46 12.44 29.49
C GLU A 49 -1.35 11.98 30.44
N LEU A 50 -1.29 10.67 30.73
CA LEU A 50 -0.23 10.02 31.50
C LEU A 50 0.54 9.06 30.60
N HIS A 51 1.87 9.18 30.63
CA HIS A 51 2.77 8.33 29.84
C HIS A 51 2.78 6.92 30.41
N GLY A 52 1.92 6.04 29.88
CA GLY A 52 1.81 4.64 30.25
C GLY A 52 2.45 3.74 29.21
N ALA A 53 3.29 2.79 29.62
CA ALA A 53 3.99 1.89 28.70
C ALA A 53 3.03 1.08 27.81
N LEU A 54 1.85 0.72 28.31
CA LEU A 54 0.82 0.02 27.54
C LEU A 54 0.27 0.91 26.42
N LEU A 55 -0.17 2.12 26.76
CA LEU A 55 -0.71 3.08 25.81
C LEU A 55 0.34 3.51 24.78
N ASP A 56 1.58 3.73 25.22
CA ASP A 56 2.68 4.08 24.33
C ASP A 56 3.01 2.93 23.37
N SER A 57 2.85 1.66 23.78
CA SER A 57 3.05 0.50 22.91
C SER A 57 1.94 0.38 21.86
N GLU A 58 0.69 0.68 22.23
CA GLU A 58 -0.46 0.69 21.31
C GLU A 58 -0.33 1.81 20.26
N ILE A 59 -0.08 3.04 20.72
CA ILE A 59 0.14 4.19 19.83
C ILE A 59 1.34 3.95 18.91
N LEU A 60 2.43 3.36 19.44
CA LEU A 60 3.60 3.02 18.63
C LEU A 60 3.28 1.96 17.57
N ALA A 61 2.42 0.99 17.86
CA ALA A 61 2.00 -0.01 16.88
C ALA A 61 1.24 0.65 15.71
N ASP A 62 0.30 1.56 16.00
CA ASP A 62 -0.43 2.29 14.97
C ASP A 62 0.49 3.18 14.12
N VAL A 63 1.43 3.88 14.77
CA VAL A 63 2.45 4.67 14.08
C VAL A 63 3.33 3.78 13.21
N TYR A 64 3.75 2.61 13.70
CA TYR A 64 4.56 1.66 12.96
C TYR A 64 3.82 1.13 11.72
N LEU A 65 2.54 0.79 11.87
CA LEU A 65 1.68 0.40 10.75
C LEU A 65 1.53 1.53 9.74
N ALA A 66 1.32 2.78 10.18
CA ALA A 66 1.26 3.92 9.27
C ALA A 66 2.61 4.19 8.56
N MET A 67 3.73 3.95 9.24
CA MET A 67 5.07 4.09 8.68
C MET A 67 5.41 2.99 7.65
N THR A 68 4.85 1.79 7.79
CA THR A 68 5.21 0.60 7.00
C THR A 68 4.10 0.08 6.08
N GLY A 69 2.87 0.57 6.23
CA GLY A 69 1.63 0.09 5.61
C GLY A 69 1.52 0.28 4.09
N GLY A 70 2.59 0.72 3.42
CA GLY A 70 2.68 0.73 1.97
C GLY A 70 1.77 1.76 1.31
N GLN A 71 1.16 1.38 0.19
CA GLN A 71 0.44 2.30 -0.69
C GLN A 71 -0.96 2.61 -0.14
N THR A 72 -1.07 3.72 0.60
CA THR A 72 -2.36 4.24 1.13
C THR A 72 -3.09 5.15 0.14
N SER A 73 -2.45 5.52 -0.98
CA SER A 73 -3.04 6.35 -2.02
C SER A 73 -2.68 5.84 -3.41
N LEU A 74 -3.70 5.67 -4.24
CA LEU A 74 -3.56 5.41 -5.66
C LEU A 74 -3.59 6.75 -6.41
N SER A 75 -2.43 7.39 -6.54
CA SER A 75 -2.27 8.57 -7.40
C SER A 75 -2.33 8.15 -8.87
N LEU A 76 -3.54 8.14 -9.44
CA LEU A 76 -3.81 7.86 -10.86
C LEU A 76 -3.50 9.05 -11.79
N ALA A 77 -3.17 10.21 -11.22
CA ALA A 77 -2.74 11.39 -11.96
C ALA A 77 -1.29 11.22 -12.44
N GLY A 78 -1.11 10.40 -13.48
CA GLY A 78 0.04 10.53 -14.34
C GLY A 78 -0.15 11.81 -15.15
N ASN A 79 0.68 12.82 -14.90
CA ASN A 79 0.71 14.02 -15.73
C ASN A 79 1.07 13.62 -17.16
N ALA A 80 0.06 13.52 -18.02
CA ALA A 80 0.24 13.67 -19.46
C ALA A 80 0.46 15.16 -19.74
N SER A 81 1.62 15.68 -19.36
CA SER A 81 2.07 17.00 -19.78
C SER A 81 3.39 16.85 -20.50
N ASP A 82 3.29 16.75 -21.83
CA ASP A 82 4.36 17.17 -22.71
C ASP A 82 4.70 18.64 -22.40
N GLY A 83 5.97 18.92 -22.15
CA GLY A 83 6.52 20.28 -22.23
C GLY A 83 6.72 21.03 -20.91
N ASN A 84 8.00 21.15 -20.53
CA ASN A 84 8.67 22.30 -19.91
C ASN A 84 7.95 23.05 -18.74
N GLY A 85 8.43 22.83 -17.52
CA GLY A 85 8.10 23.69 -16.38
C GLY A 85 8.83 23.29 -15.11
N SER A 86 9.94 23.97 -14.83
CA SER A 86 10.64 23.98 -13.54
C SER A 86 9.73 24.56 -12.44
N GLY A 87 9.49 23.79 -11.38
CA GLY A 87 8.79 24.25 -10.17
C GLY A 87 9.04 23.31 -8.99
N GLU A 88 9.77 23.80 -7.99
CA GLU A 88 10.00 23.16 -6.70
C GLU A 88 8.70 23.06 -5.90
N GLY A 89 8.37 21.86 -5.44
CA GLY A 89 7.18 21.59 -4.63
C GLY A 89 7.12 20.12 -4.24
N SER A 90 7.65 19.80 -3.05
CA SER A 90 7.57 18.48 -2.44
C SER A 90 6.11 18.16 -2.08
N GLY A 91 5.45 17.34 -2.89
CA GLY A 91 4.14 16.78 -2.58
C GLY A 91 3.54 16.03 -3.75
N ASN A 92 3.55 14.69 -3.67
CA ASN A 92 2.84 13.79 -4.58
C ASN A 92 3.31 13.78 -6.04
N ARG A 93 4.57 13.38 -6.28
CA ARG A 93 4.97 12.94 -7.63
C ARG A 93 4.26 11.61 -7.92
N GLY A 94 3.18 11.65 -8.69
CA GLY A 94 2.61 10.46 -9.33
C GLY A 94 3.73 9.68 -10.01
N SER A 95 3.60 8.35 -10.09
CA SER A 95 4.66 7.51 -10.66
C SER A 95 5.02 8.01 -12.06
N GLU A 96 6.27 8.42 -12.25
CA GLU A 96 6.77 8.80 -13.56
C GLU A 96 6.58 7.61 -14.52
N ILE A 97 6.07 7.89 -15.73
CA ILE A 97 5.84 6.86 -16.74
C ILE A 97 7.16 6.19 -17.09
N ARG A 98 7.41 5.02 -16.51
CA ARG A 98 8.58 4.19 -16.82
C ARG A 98 8.31 3.37 -18.06
N ARG A 99 8.81 3.84 -19.21
CA ARG A 99 8.79 3.05 -20.46
C ARG A 99 9.71 1.84 -20.29
N LEU A 100 9.18 0.65 -20.61
CA LEU A 100 9.95 -0.59 -20.55
C LEU A 100 10.59 -0.89 -21.92
N PRO A 101 11.77 -1.54 -21.96
CA PRO A 101 12.43 -1.93 -23.20
C PRO A 101 11.54 -2.86 -24.05
N ALA A 102 11.57 -2.67 -25.37
CA ALA A 102 10.77 -3.46 -26.31
C ALA A 102 11.24 -4.93 -26.41
N ASP A 103 12.50 -5.20 -26.08
CA ASP A 103 13.19 -6.49 -26.15
C ASP A 103 13.09 -7.32 -24.85
N ARG A 104 12.26 -6.90 -23.89
CA ARG A 104 12.09 -7.63 -22.62
C ARG A 104 11.60 -9.05 -22.86
N LYS A 105 12.12 -10.00 -22.06
CA LYS A 105 11.64 -11.39 -22.07
C LYS A 105 10.13 -11.41 -21.74
N PRO A 106 9.29 -12.10 -22.54
CA PRO A 106 7.86 -12.16 -22.27
C PRO A 106 7.58 -12.90 -20.96
N CYS A 107 6.66 -12.36 -20.16
CA CYS A 107 6.15 -13.06 -18.99
C CYS A 107 5.34 -14.29 -19.41
N ARG A 108 5.38 -15.35 -18.61
CA ARG A 108 4.52 -16.51 -18.80
C ARG A 108 3.06 -16.07 -18.68
N ILE A 109 2.27 -16.34 -19.71
CA ILE A 109 0.83 -16.10 -19.70
C ILE A 109 0.16 -17.35 -19.13
N ILE A 110 -0.51 -17.21 -17.99
CA ILE A 110 -1.38 -18.25 -17.44
C ILE A 110 -2.80 -17.91 -17.90
N ARG A 111 -3.42 -18.82 -18.64
CA ARG A 111 -4.80 -18.66 -19.12
C ARG A 111 -5.77 -19.16 -18.07
N ALA A 112 -6.97 -18.59 -18.06
CA ALA A 112 -8.08 -19.13 -17.29
C ALA A 112 -8.42 -20.54 -17.79
N SER A 113 -8.70 -21.43 -16.85
CA SER A 113 -9.24 -22.76 -17.09
C SER A 113 -10.70 -22.69 -17.54
N GLU A 114 -11.21 -23.80 -18.09
CA GLU A 114 -12.61 -23.91 -18.50
C GLU A 114 -13.59 -23.71 -17.33
N SER A 115 -13.23 -24.20 -16.13
CA SER A 115 -14.01 -24.00 -14.92
C SER A 115 -14.11 -22.52 -14.53
N GLU A 116 -13.00 -21.79 -14.57
CA GLU A 116 -12.96 -20.36 -14.23
C GLU A 116 -13.75 -19.52 -15.25
N LEU A 117 -13.75 -19.92 -16.53
CA LEU A 117 -14.56 -19.28 -17.56
C LEU A 117 -16.06 -19.51 -17.34
N ALA A 118 -16.47 -20.72 -16.98
CA ALA A 118 -17.86 -21.02 -16.64
C ALA A 118 -18.34 -20.21 -15.41
N GLU A 119 -17.51 -20.10 -14.38
CA GLU A 119 -17.82 -19.25 -13.21
C GLU A 119 -17.91 -17.77 -13.57
N HIS A 120 -17.05 -17.30 -14.49
CA HIS A 120 -17.11 -15.94 -15.02
C HIS A 120 -18.43 -15.66 -15.76
N GLU A 121 -18.93 -16.60 -16.57
CA GLU A 121 -20.23 -16.46 -17.24
C GLU A 121 -21.39 -16.35 -16.23
N VAL A 122 -21.36 -17.18 -15.19
CA VAL A 122 -22.33 -17.09 -14.09
C VAL A 122 -22.26 -15.72 -13.42
N ARG A 123 -21.05 -15.23 -13.11
CA ARG A 123 -20.82 -13.89 -12.55
C ARG A 123 -21.39 -12.79 -13.44
N MET A 124 -21.18 -12.87 -14.75
CA MET A 124 -21.72 -11.89 -15.72
C MET A 124 -23.25 -11.90 -15.72
N SER A 125 -23.88 -13.08 -15.64
CA SER A 125 -25.34 -13.19 -15.55
C SER A 125 -25.90 -12.56 -14.26
N THR A 126 -25.19 -12.69 -13.14
CA THR A 126 -25.58 -12.07 -11.86
C THR A 126 -25.51 -10.55 -11.94
N ILE A 127 -24.44 -10.01 -12.54
CA ILE A 127 -24.28 -8.57 -12.75
C ILE A 127 -25.38 -8.05 -13.68
N ALA A 128 -25.68 -8.77 -14.77
CA ALA A 128 -26.75 -8.40 -15.69
C ALA A 128 -28.11 -8.31 -14.99
N LYS A 129 -28.43 -9.29 -14.14
CA LYS A 129 -29.67 -9.31 -13.33
C LYS A 129 -29.72 -8.13 -12.34
N ALA A 130 -28.61 -7.81 -11.70
CA ALA A 130 -28.55 -6.72 -10.72
C ALA A 130 -28.65 -5.33 -11.36
N CYS A 131 -28.04 -5.14 -12.53
CA CYS A 131 -27.99 -3.86 -13.24
C CYS A 131 -29.14 -3.67 -14.25
N GLY A 132 -29.90 -4.72 -14.57
CA GLY A 132 -30.97 -4.69 -15.57
C GLY A 132 -30.50 -4.47 -17.01
N ALA A 133 -29.18 -4.58 -17.25
CA ALA A 133 -28.54 -4.33 -18.54
C ALA A 133 -27.33 -5.27 -18.72
N PRO A 134 -26.96 -5.61 -19.97
CA PRO A 134 -25.80 -6.45 -20.22
C PRO A 134 -24.50 -5.78 -19.72
N PRO A 135 -23.60 -6.50 -19.03
CA PRO A 135 -22.33 -5.95 -18.60
C PRO A 135 -21.50 -5.46 -19.78
N LEU A 136 -20.76 -4.37 -19.60
CA LEU A 136 -19.88 -3.81 -20.65
C LEU A 136 -18.92 -4.85 -21.24
N TRP A 137 -18.44 -5.77 -20.41
CA TRP A 137 -17.58 -6.89 -20.85
C TRP A 137 -18.21 -7.70 -21.99
N VAL A 138 -19.50 -8.04 -21.87
CA VAL A 138 -20.23 -8.82 -22.88
C VAL A 138 -20.45 -7.99 -24.14
N GLN A 139 -20.84 -6.72 -23.99
CA GLN A 139 -21.03 -5.81 -25.11
C GLN A 139 -19.74 -5.63 -25.94
N MET A 140 -18.59 -5.54 -25.27
CA MET A 140 -17.29 -5.40 -25.93
C MET A 140 -16.86 -6.69 -26.67
N LEU A 141 -17.20 -7.87 -26.14
CA LEU A 141 -16.95 -9.14 -26.82
C LEU A 141 -17.77 -9.25 -28.11
N GLU A 142 -19.05 -8.89 -28.05
CA GLU A 142 -19.95 -8.88 -29.21
C GLU A 142 -19.47 -7.86 -30.27
N ALA A 143 -19.10 -6.65 -29.84
CA ALA A 143 -18.56 -5.62 -30.74
C ALA A 143 -17.24 -6.04 -31.39
N GLY A 144 -16.34 -6.70 -30.65
CA GLY A 144 -15.07 -7.21 -31.18
C GLY A 144 -15.25 -8.35 -32.18
N ALA A 145 -16.26 -9.19 -32.00
CA ALA A 145 -16.62 -10.25 -32.94
C ALA A 145 -17.20 -9.69 -34.25
N GLN A 146 -18.00 -8.61 -34.17
CA GLN A 146 -18.58 -7.92 -35.33
C GLN A 146 -17.55 -7.13 -36.14
N ALA A 147 -16.51 -6.58 -35.50
CA ALA A 147 -15.45 -5.83 -36.18
C ALA A 147 -14.39 -6.73 -36.87
N SER A 148 -14.40 -8.03 -36.60
CA SER A 148 -13.45 -9.02 -37.15
C SER A 148 -14.06 -9.88 -38.28
N SER A 149 -15.30 -9.59 -38.67
CA SER A 149 -16.00 -10.16 -39.85
C SER A 149 -16.14 -9.12 -40.94
#